data_AF-A0A8T5QIW3-F1
#
_entry.id   AF-A0A8T5QIW3-F1
#
_cell.length_a   1.000
_cell.length_b   1.000
_cell.length_c   1.000
_cell.angle_alpha   90.00
_cell.angle_beta   90.00
_cell.angle_gamma   90.00
#
_symmetry.space_group_name_H-M   'P 1'
#
loop_
_entity.id
_entity.type
_entity.pdbx_description
1 polymer ?
#
loop_
_entity_poly.entity_id
_entity_poly.type
_entity_poly.pdbx_seq_one_letter_code
_entity_poly.pdbx_strand_id
1 'polypeptide(L)'
;MVKKTAYLTIDDAPTKGFRKKVDFLLENNIPAIFFCRGKNIKQFEGDLIYSVKKGFVLGNHAYNHKHFSDLTLKECFEEIRKTDELIEEVYKRAGIKRPVKLFRFPYLDKGGHENAEAYEKDWLNYTNHEKKQKIQDYLRENGYSQPKFKVITLKWFNNAKLLDDVDVFITFDQMEYWLGRKNAPYGLSEEKAILNRIDEDFPEEGRSLNYEGTTDIILIHDQEHTTNLFFKIIKKYIEKGIKFILPEFN
;
A
#
# COMPACT_ATOMS: atom_id res chain seq x y z
N MET A 1 22.78 -3.65 -16.82
CA MET A 1 21.58 -3.88 -15.97
C MET A 1 20.78 -2.59 -15.96
N VAL A 2 19.52 -2.67 -16.40
CA VAL A 2 18.60 -1.53 -16.39
C VAL A 2 18.26 -1.23 -14.94
N LYS A 3 18.50 0.00 -14.48
CA LYS A 3 18.14 0.42 -13.11
C LYS A 3 16.66 0.76 -13.06
N LYS A 4 15.81 -0.23 -12.75
CA LYS A 4 14.40 -0.01 -12.45
C LYS A 4 14.28 0.74 -11.12
N THR A 5 13.42 1.76 -11.10
CA THR A 5 13.09 2.50 -9.87
C THR A 5 11.70 2.07 -9.39
N ALA A 6 11.51 1.94 -8.08
CA ALA A 6 10.22 1.61 -7.49
C ALA A 6 9.99 2.29 -6.13
N TYR A 7 8.73 2.42 -5.76
CA TYR A 7 8.28 2.85 -4.45
C TYR A 7 7.80 1.62 -3.67
N LEU A 8 8.47 1.31 -2.56
CA LEU A 8 8.03 0.21 -1.70
C LEU A 8 6.92 0.72 -0.78
N THR A 9 5.74 0.11 -0.89
CA THR A 9 4.60 0.40 -0.02
C THR A 9 4.14 -0.87 0.67
N ILE A 10 3.89 -0.76 1.97
CA ILE A 10 3.67 -1.92 2.85
C ILE A 10 2.35 -1.74 3.58
N ASP A 11 1.35 -2.52 3.20
CA ASP A 11 0.00 -2.47 3.76
C ASP A 11 -0.10 -3.31 5.04
N ASP A 12 -1.23 -3.19 5.73
CA ASP A 12 -1.57 -3.91 6.95
C ASP A 12 -0.69 -3.68 8.19
N ALA A 13 0.26 -2.75 8.12
CA ALA A 13 1.15 -2.45 9.24
C ALA A 13 0.40 -1.83 10.44
N PRO A 14 0.98 -1.85 11.65
CA PRO A 14 1.98 -2.80 12.10
C PRO A 14 1.35 -4.15 12.51
N THR A 15 2.11 -5.24 12.42
CA THR A 15 1.81 -6.54 13.00
C THR A 15 3.03 -7.13 13.71
N LYS A 16 2.89 -8.34 14.26
CA LYS A 16 4.00 -9.03 14.93
C LYS A 16 5.15 -9.26 13.94
N GLY A 17 6.34 -8.79 14.33
CA GLY A 17 7.53 -8.82 13.48
C GLY A 17 7.81 -7.52 12.73
N PHE A 18 6.95 -6.50 12.84
CA PHE A 18 7.13 -5.18 12.21
C PHE A 18 8.52 -4.59 12.50
N ARG A 19 8.98 -4.58 13.76
CA ARG A 19 10.32 -4.08 14.12
C ARG A 19 11.46 -4.74 13.32
N LYS A 20 11.40 -6.06 13.14
CA LYS A 20 12.41 -6.80 12.36
C LYS A 20 12.37 -6.43 10.87
N LYS A 21 11.18 -6.15 10.33
CA LYS A 21 11.02 -5.67 8.94
C LYS A 21 11.61 -4.27 8.79
N VAL A 22 11.35 -3.38 9.74
CA VAL A 22 11.95 -2.03 9.78
C VAL A 22 13.48 -2.11 9.82
N ASP A 23 14.04 -2.90 10.73
CA ASP A 23 15.51 -3.05 10.86
C ASP A 23 16.12 -3.62 9.57
N PHE A 24 15.49 -4.64 8.97
CA PHE A 24 15.96 -5.21 7.71
C PHE A 24 15.94 -4.21 6.54
N LEU A 25 14.89 -3.39 6.43
CA LEU A 25 14.82 -2.34 5.41
C LEU A 25 15.90 -1.27 5.62
N LEU A 26 16.18 -0.90 6.87
CA LEU A 26 17.26 0.04 7.21
C LEU A 26 18.64 -0.50 6.85
N GLU A 27 18.93 -1.75 7.22
CA GLU A 27 20.20 -2.42 6.89
C GLU A 27 20.47 -2.44 5.39
N ASN A 28 19.42 -2.51 4.57
CA ASN A 28 19.51 -2.52 3.11
C ASN A 28 19.31 -1.13 2.47
N ASN A 29 19.20 -0.06 3.26
CA ASN A 29 18.95 1.31 2.81
C ASN A 29 17.69 1.45 1.92
N ILE A 30 16.64 0.71 2.24
CA ILE A 30 15.38 0.69 1.49
C ILE A 30 14.37 1.64 2.16
N PRO A 31 14.05 2.79 1.55
CA PRO A 31 12.92 3.59 2.01
C PRO A 31 11.59 2.89 1.73
N ALA A 32 10.61 3.09 2.61
CA ALA A 32 9.26 2.55 2.42
C ALA A 32 8.19 3.44 3.06
N ILE A 33 6.96 3.27 2.59
CA ILE A 33 5.74 3.81 3.19
C ILE A 33 4.95 2.66 3.80
N PHE A 34 4.61 2.76 5.09
CA PHE A 34 3.76 1.79 5.79
C PHE A 34 2.33 2.31 5.87
N PHE A 35 1.36 1.63 5.26
CA PHE A 35 -0.06 1.93 5.40
C PHE A 35 -0.62 1.20 6.62
N CYS A 36 -0.98 1.99 7.64
CA CYS A 36 -1.29 1.48 8.97
C CYS A 36 -2.77 1.21 9.19
N ARG A 37 -3.09 0.04 9.74
CA ARG A 37 -4.43 -0.27 10.27
C ARG A 37 -4.59 0.35 11.64
N GLY A 38 -5.57 1.24 11.78
CA GLY A 38 -5.81 1.96 13.04
C GLY A 38 -5.95 1.04 14.25
N LYS A 39 -6.66 -0.09 14.09
CA LYS A 39 -6.89 -1.05 15.18
C LYS A 39 -5.60 -1.65 15.78
N ASN A 40 -4.50 -1.68 15.02
CA ASN A 40 -3.23 -2.26 15.46
C ASN A 40 -2.28 -1.22 16.06
N ILE A 41 -2.48 0.08 15.80
CA ILE A 41 -1.50 1.13 16.14
C ILE A 41 -1.18 1.14 17.64
N LYS A 42 -2.20 1.10 18.51
CA LYS A 42 -1.97 1.15 19.97
C LYS A 42 -1.13 -0.03 20.48
N GLN A 43 -1.29 -1.21 19.88
CA GLN A 43 -0.56 -2.41 20.31
C GLN A 43 0.93 -2.33 19.96
N PHE A 44 1.29 -1.66 18.87
CA PHE A 44 2.65 -1.61 18.33
C PHE A 44 3.20 -0.18 18.25
N GLU A 45 2.66 0.73 19.05
CA GLU A 45 2.95 2.15 18.98
C GLU A 45 4.45 2.45 19.16
N GLY A 46 5.12 1.73 20.07
CA GLY A 46 6.56 1.87 20.27
C GLY A 46 7.39 1.53 19.02
N ASP A 47 6.95 0.55 18.23
CA ASP A 47 7.65 0.20 16.99
C ASP A 47 7.36 1.19 15.85
N LEU A 48 6.15 1.75 15.79
CA LEU A 48 5.84 2.84 14.85
C LEU A 48 6.60 4.13 15.17
N ILE A 49 6.70 4.49 16.46
CA ILE A 49 7.54 5.62 16.91
C ILE A 49 8.99 5.39 16.48
N TYR A 50 9.49 4.16 16.60
CA TYR A 50 10.82 3.83 16.13
C TYR A 50 10.94 3.96 14.61
N SER A 51 9.98 3.46 13.82
CA SER A 51 10.07 3.51 12.36
C SER A 51 10.09 4.95 11.83
N VAL A 52 9.25 5.84 12.37
CA VAL A 52 9.26 7.25 11.93
C VAL A 52 10.53 7.99 12.33
N LYS A 53 11.12 7.68 13.49
CA LYS A 53 12.44 8.20 13.89
C LYS A 53 13.58 7.72 12.98
N LYS A 54 13.37 6.61 12.26
CA LYS A 54 14.30 6.05 11.29
C LYS A 54 14.02 6.51 9.86
N GLY A 55 13.05 7.41 9.66
CA GLY A 55 12.76 8.02 8.37
C GLY A 55 11.71 7.31 7.52
N PHE A 56 11.02 6.29 8.06
CA PHE A 56 9.87 5.70 7.38
C PHE A 56 8.64 6.60 7.48
N VAL A 57 7.75 6.49 6.49
CA VAL A 57 6.53 7.28 6.41
C VAL A 57 5.31 6.42 6.73
N LEU A 58 4.37 6.93 7.53
CA LEU A 58 3.12 6.24 7.84
C LEU A 58 1.95 6.83 7.04
N GLY A 59 1.27 5.96 6.31
CA GLY A 59 -0.02 6.21 5.68
C GLY A 59 -1.17 5.58 6.47
N ASN A 60 -2.39 5.97 6.14
CA ASN A 60 -3.63 5.48 6.74
C ASN A 60 -4.22 4.35 5.88
N HIS A 61 -4.58 3.23 6.52
CA HIS A 61 -5.17 2.06 5.88
C HIS A 61 -6.52 1.65 6.51
N ALA A 62 -7.31 2.66 6.89
CA ALA A 62 -8.55 2.52 7.64
C ALA A 62 -8.36 1.85 9.02
N TYR A 63 -9.41 1.82 9.83
CA TYR A 63 -9.29 1.37 11.22
C TYR A 63 -9.43 -0.15 11.31
N ASN A 64 -10.53 -0.69 10.79
CA ASN A 64 -10.88 -2.10 10.84
C ASN A 64 -10.46 -2.89 9.59
N HIS A 65 -10.10 -2.21 8.49
CA HIS A 65 -9.78 -2.82 7.19
C HIS A 65 -11.00 -3.51 6.56
N LYS A 66 -12.12 -2.78 6.46
CA LYS A 66 -13.33 -3.23 5.76
C LYS A 66 -13.32 -2.73 4.31
N HIS A 67 -14.01 -3.44 3.43
CA HIS A 67 -14.36 -2.93 2.09
C HIS A 67 -15.18 -1.66 2.22
N PHE A 68 -14.77 -0.57 1.57
CA PHE A 68 -15.48 0.70 1.66
C PHE A 68 -16.81 0.68 0.90
N SER A 69 -16.97 -0.21 -0.08
CA SER A 69 -18.24 -0.39 -0.79
C SER A 69 -19.33 -0.91 0.14
N ASP A 70 -18.98 -1.70 1.17
CA ASP A 70 -19.93 -2.21 2.17
C ASP A 70 -20.26 -1.21 3.30
N LEU A 71 -19.54 -0.09 3.36
CA LEU A 71 -19.70 0.91 4.41
C LEU A 71 -20.66 2.04 4.01
N THR A 72 -21.37 2.61 4.98
CA THR A 72 -21.97 3.93 4.78
C THR A 72 -20.90 5.02 4.73
N LEU A 73 -21.20 6.17 4.11
CA LEU A 73 -20.26 7.30 4.07
C LEU A 73 -19.78 7.74 5.46
N LYS A 74 -20.68 7.72 6.45
CA LYS A 74 -20.34 8.05 7.84
C LYS A 74 -19.32 7.06 8.40
N GLU A 75 -19.47 5.77 8.12
CA GLU A 75 -18.52 4.75 8.55
C GLU A 75 -17.18 4.88 7.81
N CYS A 76 -17.17 5.19 6.51
CA CYS A 76 -15.95 5.47 5.77
C CYS A 76 -15.15 6.60 6.43
N PHE A 77 -15.80 7.72 6.74
CA PHE A 77 -15.14 8.88 7.37
C PHE A 77 -14.62 8.54 8.76
N GLU A 78 -15.37 7.75 9.53
CA GLU A 78 -14.96 7.33 10.86
C GLU A 78 -13.76 6.37 10.85
N GLU A 79 -13.72 5.45 9.87
CA GLU A 79 -12.56 4.57 9.63
C GLU A 79 -11.29 5.38 9.31
N ILE A 80 -11.41 6.41 8.49
CA ILE A 80 -10.30 7.30 8.13
C ILE A 80 -9.86 8.12 9.36
N ARG A 81 -10.79 8.86 9.98
CA ARG A 81 -10.51 9.79 11.08
C ARG A 81 -9.85 9.10 12.27
N LYS A 82 -10.38 7.95 12.71
CA LYS A 82 -9.82 7.20 13.85
C LYS A 82 -8.38 6.80 13.63
N THR A 83 -8.05 6.34 12.43
CA THR A 83 -6.67 5.96 12.10
C THR A 83 -5.77 7.18 11.97
N ASP A 84 -6.28 8.29 11.43
CA ASP A 84 -5.53 9.55 11.31
C ASP A 84 -5.06 10.06 12.68
N GLU A 85 -5.98 10.13 13.64
CA GLU A 85 -5.69 10.59 15.01
C GLU A 85 -4.61 9.74 15.68
N LEU A 86 -4.63 8.43 15.46
CA LEU A 86 -3.62 7.52 16.01
C LEU A 86 -2.26 7.68 15.34
N ILE A 87 -2.21 7.92 14.03
CA ILE A 87 -0.94 8.20 13.33
C ILE A 87 -0.37 9.55 13.77
N GLU A 88 -1.20 10.58 13.93
CA GLU A 88 -0.75 11.89 14.44
C GLU A 88 -0.14 11.76 15.84
N GLU A 89 -0.76 10.98 16.73
CA GLU A 89 -0.22 10.77 18.08
C GLU A 89 1.14 10.03 18.04
N VAL A 90 1.33 9.08 17.12
CA VAL A 90 2.64 8.43 16.90
C VAL A 90 3.72 9.47 16.54
N TYR A 91 3.44 10.33 15.55
CA TYR A 91 4.39 11.37 15.12
C TYR A 91 4.69 12.37 16.23
N LYS A 92 3.65 12.83 16.93
CA LYS A 92 3.76 13.73 18.08
C LYS A 92 4.62 13.13 19.19
N ARG A 93 4.38 11.87 19.59
CA ARG A 93 5.18 11.17 20.61
C ARG A 93 6.60 10.88 20.15
N ALA A 94 6.81 10.72 18.85
CA ALA A 94 8.15 10.61 18.29
C ALA A 94 8.92 11.94 18.32
N GLY A 95 8.24 13.08 18.49
CA GLY A 95 8.83 14.42 18.35
C GLY A 95 9.19 14.73 16.89
N ILE A 96 8.49 14.12 15.93
CA ILE A 96 8.74 14.25 14.49
C ILE A 96 7.49 14.88 13.85
N LYS A 97 7.68 15.92 13.03
CA LYS A 97 6.58 16.48 12.24
C LYS A 97 6.15 15.43 11.20
N ARG A 98 4.86 15.10 11.15
CA ARG A 98 4.30 14.24 10.10
C ARG A 98 4.54 14.90 8.74
N PRO A 99 5.23 14.24 7.79
CA PRO A 99 5.61 14.87 6.52
C PRO A 99 4.42 15.02 5.58
N VAL A 100 3.47 14.07 5.60
CA VAL A 100 2.31 14.02 4.68
C VAL A 100 1.21 13.13 5.27
N LYS A 101 -0.04 13.38 4.88
CA LYS A 101 -1.15 12.45 5.10
C LYS A 101 -1.42 11.64 3.83
N LEU A 102 -1.10 10.36 3.88
CA LEU A 102 -1.34 9.40 2.79
C LEU A 102 -2.50 8.47 3.18
N PHE A 103 -3.30 8.07 2.20
CA PHE A 103 -4.38 7.09 2.41
C PHE A 103 -4.33 6.02 1.33
N ARG A 104 -4.57 4.77 1.70
CA ARG A 104 -4.82 3.67 0.77
C ARG A 104 -6.02 2.88 1.25
N PHE A 105 -6.97 2.67 0.35
CA PHE A 105 -8.15 1.87 0.65
C PHE A 105 -7.78 0.40 0.94
N PRO A 106 -8.34 -0.21 2.00
CA PRO A 106 -8.37 -1.66 2.14
C PRO A 106 -8.87 -2.32 0.86
N TYR A 107 -8.18 -3.37 0.42
CA TYR A 107 -8.50 -4.10 -0.83
C TYR A 107 -8.42 -3.27 -2.10
N LEU A 108 -7.98 -1.99 -2.03
CA LEU A 108 -8.09 -0.98 -3.08
C LEU A 108 -9.54 -0.60 -3.46
N ASP A 109 -10.51 -1.03 -2.65
CA ASP A 109 -11.92 -0.72 -2.85
C ASP A 109 -12.20 0.73 -2.46
N LYS A 110 -12.38 1.60 -3.47
CA LYS A 110 -12.59 3.03 -3.31
C LYS A 110 -14.02 3.41 -2.85
N GLY A 111 -14.86 2.42 -2.54
CA GLY A 111 -16.26 2.64 -2.15
C GLY A 111 -17.19 2.99 -3.30
N GLY A 112 -16.72 2.81 -4.54
CA GLY A 112 -17.42 3.16 -5.77
C GLY A 112 -18.31 2.06 -6.33
N HIS A 113 -18.54 0.98 -5.58
CA HIS A 113 -19.38 -0.15 -5.99
C HIS A 113 -20.57 -0.29 -5.03
N GLU A 114 -21.56 -1.11 -5.44
CA GLU A 114 -22.73 -1.39 -4.61
C GLU A 114 -22.37 -2.12 -3.31
N ASN A 115 -21.40 -3.02 -3.39
CA ASN A 115 -20.87 -3.82 -2.28
C ASN A 115 -19.51 -4.44 -2.70
N ALA A 116 -18.87 -5.14 -1.76
CA ALA A 116 -17.60 -5.81 -2.00
C ALA A 116 -17.68 -6.89 -3.10
N GLU A 117 -18.79 -7.62 -3.23
CA GLU A 117 -18.93 -8.64 -4.27
C GLU A 117 -18.92 -8.03 -5.68
N ALA A 118 -19.56 -6.87 -5.87
CA ALA A 118 -19.52 -6.13 -7.13
C ALA A 118 -18.11 -5.59 -7.41
N TYR A 119 -17.41 -5.11 -6.38
CA TYR A 119 -16.02 -4.68 -6.48
C TYR A 119 -15.09 -5.78 -6.99
N GLU A 120 -15.15 -6.98 -6.40
CA GLU A 120 -14.29 -8.12 -6.77
C GLU A 120 -14.50 -8.61 -8.21
N LYS A 121 -15.67 -8.33 -8.81
CA LYS A 121 -15.97 -8.71 -10.21
C LYS A 121 -15.41 -7.72 -11.23
N ASP A 122 -15.40 -6.42 -10.92
CA ASP A 122 -15.00 -5.37 -11.88
C ASP A 122 -14.48 -4.11 -11.15
N TRP A 123 -13.29 -4.23 -10.59
CA TRP A 123 -12.69 -3.28 -9.64
C TRP A 123 -12.46 -1.85 -10.17
N LEU A 124 -12.39 -1.64 -11.49
CA LEU A 124 -12.24 -0.30 -12.11
C LEU A 124 -13.56 0.31 -12.61
N ASN A 125 -14.62 -0.47 -12.70
CA ASN A 125 -15.91 -0.02 -13.21
C ASN A 125 -16.84 0.37 -12.06
N TYR A 126 -16.68 1.60 -11.59
CA TYR A 126 -17.47 2.13 -10.48
C TYR A 126 -18.95 2.29 -10.88
N THR A 127 -19.85 1.76 -10.05
CA THR A 127 -21.30 1.94 -10.22
C THR A 127 -21.86 3.08 -9.35
N ASN A 128 -21.12 3.49 -8.32
CA ASN A 128 -21.47 4.55 -7.38
C ASN A 128 -20.39 5.64 -7.35
N HIS A 129 -20.32 6.43 -8.42
CA HIS A 129 -19.37 7.53 -8.55
C HIS A 129 -19.53 8.61 -7.47
N GLU A 130 -20.75 8.87 -7.01
CA GLU A 130 -21.03 9.89 -6.00
C GLU A 130 -20.39 9.54 -4.64
N LYS A 131 -20.54 8.29 -4.19
CA LYS A 131 -19.93 7.83 -2.93
C LYS A 131 -18.41 7.88 -3.01
N LYS A 132 -17.82 7.37 -4.11
CA LYS A 132 -16.37 7.48 -4.36
C LYS A 132 -15.92 8.94 -4.26
N GLN A 133 -16.61 9.85 -4.98
CA GLN A 133 -16.24 11.26 -5.01
C GLN A 133 -16.31 11.89 -3.60
N LYS A 134 -17.38 11.65 -2.85
CA LYS A 134 -17.51 12.16 -1.47
C LYS A 134 -16.41 11.68 -0.53
N ILE A 135 -15.91 10.45 -0.71
CA ILE A 135 -14.76 9.95 0.08
C ILE A 135 -13.46 10.66 -0.34
N GLN A 136 -13.25 10.85 -1.66
CA GLN A 136 -12.09 11.59 -2.16
C GLN A 136 -12.09 13.06 -1.69
N ASP A 137 -13.26 13.70 -1.68
CA ASP A 137 -13.42 15.06 -1.19
C ASP A 137 -13.14 15.15 0.31
N TYR A 138 -13.67 14.21 1.10
CA TYR A 138 -13.35 14.13 2.53
C TYR A 138 -11.85 13.97 2.78
N LEU A 139 -11.16 13.10 2.04
CA LEU A 139 -9.70 12.96 2.13
C LEU A 139 -9.01 14.31 1.84
N ARG A 140 -9.37 14.97 0.74
CA ARG A 140 -8.79 16.27 0.33
C ARG A 140 -8.99 17.35 1.38
N GLU A 141 -10.22 17.50 1.88
CA GLU A 141 -10.60 18.48 2.90
C GLU A 141 -9.85 18.27 4.22
N ASN A 142 -9.45 17.03 4.53
CA ASN A 142 -8.71 16.67 5.74
C ASN A 142 -7.18 16.65 5.55
N GLY A 143 -6.70 17.21 4.43
CA GLY A 143 -5.27 17.41 4.16
C GLY A 143 -4.54 16.17 3.65
N TYR A 144 -5.27 15.16 3.17
CA TYR A 144 -4.65 14.05 2.45
C TYR A 144 -4.29 14.46 1.03
N SER A 145 -3.20 13.89 0.53
CA SER A 145 -2.74 14.15 -0.84
C SER A 145 -1.99 12.94 -1.40
N GLN A 146 -2.27 12.60 -2.66
CA GLN A 146 -1.45 11.66 -3.39
C GLN A 146 -0.07 12.29 -3.65
N PRO A 147 1.05 11.58 -3.36
CA PRO A 147 2.38 12.13 -3.56
C PRO A 147 2.73 12.10 -5.05
N LYS A 148 3.73 12.89 -5.43
CA LYS A 148 4.20 12.93 -6.82
C LYS A 148 5.12 11.75 -7.09
N PHE A 149 4.63 10.80 -7.87
CA PHE A 149 5.41 9.70 -8.40
C PHE A 149 6.18 10.14 -9.65
N LYS A 150 7.41 9.63 -9.79
CA LYS A 150 8.15 9.69 -11.06
C LYS A 150 7.37 8.93 -12.13
N VAL A 151 7.61 9.30 -13.37
CA VAL A 151 6.95 8.81 -14.60
C VAL A 151 6.36 7.40 -14.45
N ILE A 152 5.03 7.31 -14.41
CA ILE A 152 4.24 6.08 -14.54
C ILE A 152 3.61 6.10 -15.93
N THR A 153 4.09 5.25 -16.86
CA THR A 153 3.65 5.24 -18.27
C THR A 153 2.62 4.16 -18.58
N LEU A 154 2.21 3.38 -17.57
CA LEU A 154 1.28 2.26 -17.73
C LEU A 154 -0.09 2.74 -18.25
N LYS A 155 -0.53 2.20 -19.39
CA LYS A 155 -1.75 2.67 -20.06
C LYS A 155 -2.98 2.40 -19.22
N TRP A 156 -3.15 1.20 -18.68
CA TRP A 156 -4.28 0.88 -17.80
C TRP A 156 -4.38 1.85 -16.60
N PHE A 157 -3.24 2.19 -15.98
CA PHE A 157 -3.18 3.05 -14.81
C PHE A 157 -3.56 4.50 -15.14
N ASN A 158 -3.04 5.01 -16.26
CA ASN A 158 -3.32 6.37 -16.74
C ASN A 158 -4.76 6.50 -17.28
N ASN A 159 -5.26 5.49 -18.01
CA ASN A 159 -6.63 5.46 -18.51
C ASN A 159 -7.65 5.43 -17.37
N ALA A 160 -7.33 4.73 -16.28
CA ALA A 160 -8.14 4.71 -15.06
C ALA A 160 -8.01 6.00 -14.22
N LYS A 161 -7.16 6.95 -14.62
CA LYS A 161 -6.95 8.25 -13.95
C LYS A 161 -6.62 8.11 -12.46
N LEU A 162 -5.85 7.08 -12.10
CA LEU A 162 -5.56 6.77 -10.70
C LEU A 162 -4.70 7.84 -10.01
N LEU A 163 -3.96 8.66 -10.78
CA LEU A 163 -3.23 9.83 -10.27
C LEU A 163 -4.10 11.06 -9.99
N ASP A 164 -5.36 11.08 -10.45
CA ASP A 164 -6.26 12.21 -10.24
C ASP A 164 -6.94 12.16 -8.84
N ASP A 165 -6.96 10.97 -8.23
CA ASP A 165 -7.51 10.74 -6.91
C ASP A 165 -6.54 11.16 -5.78
N VAL A 166 -7.05 11.26 -4.55
CA VAL A 166 -6.28 11.63 -3.35
C VAL A 166 -5.58 10.40 -2.73
N ASP A 167 -6.19 9.24 -2.85
CA ASP A 167 -5.62 7.98 -2.34
C ASP A 167 -4.46 7.48 -3.20
N VAL A 168 -3.63 6.63 -2.60
CA VAL A 168 -2.49 6.00 -3.26
C VAL A 168 -2.87 4.61 -3.74
N PHE A 169 -2.91 4.42 -5.07
CA PHE A 169 -3.08 3.12 -5.70
C PHE A 169 -1.75 2.36 -5.83
N ILE A 170 -1.73 1.24 -6.54
CA ILE A 170 -0.54 0.40 -6.77
C ILE A 170 -0.36 0.14 -8.27
N THR A 171 0.84 -0.27 -8.68
CA THR A 171 1.08 -0.72 -10.06
C THR A 171 1.61 -2.15 -10.15
N PHE A 172 2.09 -2.70 -9.03
CA PHE A 172 2.68 -4.03 -8.98
C PHE A 172 2.27 -4.78 -7.71
N ASP A 173 1.82 -6.02 -7.88
CA ASP A 173 1.45 -6.94 -6.79
C ASP A 173 1.90 -8.39 -7.08
N GLN A 174 2.84 -8.88 -6.26
CA GLN A 174 3.28 -10.28 -6.24
C GLN A 174 2.31 -11.22 -5.51
N MET A 175 1.33 -10.66 -4.79
CA MET A 175 0.22 -11.34 -4.14
C MET A 175 0.64 -12.35 -3.06
N GLU A 176 1.63 -12.00 -2.23
CA GLU A 176 2.19 -12.91 -1.22
C GLU A 176 1.18 -13.33 -0.13
N TYR A 177 0.11 -12.56 0.03
CA TYR A 177 -0.99 -12.85 0.95
C TYR A 177 -1.75 -14.14 0.61
N TRP A 178 -1.53 -14.73 -0.57
CA TRP A 178 -2.07 -16.04 -0.96
C TRP A 178 -1.25 -17.23 -0.43
N LEU A 179 -0.07 -17.02 0.14
CA LEU A 179 0.79 -18.09 0.66
C LEU A 179 0.01 -19.04 1.58
N GLY A 180 0.03 -20.34 1.26
CA GLY A 180 -0.61 -21.41 2.04
C GLY A 180 -2.14 -21.48 1.93
N ARG A 181 -2.79 -20.65 1.10
CA ARG A 181 -4.26 -20.67 0.94
C ARG A 181 -4.68 -21.67 -0.14
N LYS A 182 -5.69 -22.51 0.18
CA LYS A 182 -6.18 -23.59 -0.71
C LYS A 182 -6.71 -23.12 -2.07
N ASN A 183 -7.31 -21.94 -2.12
CA ASN A 183 -7.95 -21.40 -3.33
C ASN A 183 -7.13 -20.25 -3.95
N ALA A 184 -5.81 -20.26 -3.74
CA ALA A 184 -4.94 -19.26 -4.34
C ALA A 184 -5.01 -19.32 -5.87
N PRO A 185 -5.29 -18.20 -6.57
CA PRO A 185 -5.29 -18.18 -8.01
C PRO A 185 -3.86 -18.42 -8.53
N TYR A 186 -3.73 -18.95 -9.75
CA TYR A 186 -2.45 -19.12 -10.44
C TYR A 186 -1.39 -19.95 -9.70
N GLY A 187 -1.80 -20.78 -8.72
CA GLY A 187 -0.87 -21.55 -7.89
C GLY A 187 -0.10 -20.72 -6.86
N LEU A 188 -0.56 -19.50 -6.55
CA LEU A 188 0.08 -18.57 -5.61
C LEU A 188 -0.05 -18.99 -4.13
N SER A 189 -0.41 -20.26 -3.86
CA SER A 189 -0.30 -20.86 -2.53
C SER A 189 1.16 -21.18 -2.18
N GLU A 190 2.03 -21.30 -3.18
CA GLU A 190 3.42 -21.70 -3.01
C GLU A 190 4.39 -20.51 -3.06
N GLU A 191 5.35 -20.50 -2.15
CA GLU A 191 6.40 -19.47 -2.09
C GLU A 191 7.12 -19.30 -3.44
N LYS A 192 7.44 -20.40 -4.12
CA LYS A 192 8.13 -20.37 -5.42
C LYS A 192 7.30 -19.65 -6.49
N ALA A 193 5.98 -19.85 -6.51
CA ALA A 193 5.10 -19.20 -7.48
C ALA A 193 5.04 -17.69 -7.24
N ILE A 194 4.91 -17.27 -5.98
CA ILE A 194 4.93 -15.85 -5.58
C ILE A 194 6.27 -15.20 -5.97
N LEU A 195 7.39 -15.86 -5.69
CA LEU A 195 8.70 -15.33 -6.07
C LEU A 195 8.86 -15.25 -7.59
N ASN A 196 8.42 -16.27 -8.35
CA ASN A 196 8.47 -16.25 -9.81
C ASN A 196 7.65 -15.10 -10.42
N ARG A 197 6.56 -14.69 -9.76
CA ARG A 197 5.72 -13.56 -10.20
C ARG A 197 6.49 -12.23 -10.28
N ILE A 198 7.56 -12.08 -9.50
CA ILE A 198 8.47 -10.92 -9.54
C ILE A 198 9.28 -10.86 -10.86
N ASP A 199 9.44 -11.99 -11.55
CA ASP A 199 10.12 -12.08 -12.85
C ASP A 199 9.17 -12.01 -14.05
N GLU A 200 7.86 -11.96 -13.82
CA GLU A 200 6.86 -11.76 -14.87
C GLU A 200 6.93 -10.34 -15.46
N ASP A 201 6.61 -10.20 -16.75
CA ASP A 201 6.61 -8.91 -17.46
C ASP A 201 5.32 -8.74 -18.26
N PHE A 202 4.22 -8.49 -17.53
CA PHE A 202 2.89 -8.22 -18.09
C PHE A 202 2.41 -6.85 -17.60
N PRO A 203 2.96 -5.75 -18.15
CA PRO A 203 2.72 -4.40 -17.64
C PRO A 203 1.25 -3.97 -17.69
N GLU A 204 0.49 -4.44 -18.67
CA GLU A 204 -0.96 -4.15 -18.80
C GLU A 204 -1.83 -4.97 -17.84
N GLU A 205 -1.24 -5.94 -17.12
CA GLU A 205 -1.90 -6.75 -16.09
C GLU A 205 -1.34 -6.47 -14.68
N GLY A 206 -0.75 -5.28 -14.46
CA GLY A 206 -0.21 -4.89 -13.16
C GLY A 206 1.06 -5.67 -12.75
N ARG A 207 1.84 -6.14 -13.74
CA ARG A 207 3.11 -6.85 -13.53
C ARG A 207 4.23 -6.19 -14.34
N SER A 208 4.41 -4.90 -14.10
CA SER A 208 5.31 -4.00 -14.86
C SER A 208 6.71 -3.86 -14.29
N LEU A 209 7.09 -4.66 -13.28
CA LEU A 209 8.36 -4.49 -12.60
C LEU A 209 9.58 -4.68 -13.53
N ASN A 210 9.44 -5.52 -14.56
CA ASN A 210 10.48 -5.77 -15.56
C ASN A 210 10.34 -4.88 -16.82
N TYR A 211 9.28 -4.07 -16.89
CA TYR A 211 9.02 -3.17 -18.02
C TYR A 211 9.81 -1.85 -17.88
N GLU A 212 10.45 -1.42 -18.95
CA GLU A 212 11.27 -0.21 -18.96
C GLU A 212 10.44 1.07 -19.10
N GLY A 213 11.04 2.23 -18.77
CA GLY A 213 10.42 3.53 -19.01
C GLY A 213 9.26 3.90 -18.07
N THR A 214 8.97 3.08 -17.05
CA THR A 214 7.99 3.37 -16.01
C THR A 214 8.55 3.11 -14.62
N THR A 215 8.01 3.81 -13.62
CA THR A 215 8.22 3.53 -12.19
C THR A 215 7.08 2.69 -11.66
N ASP A 216 7.33 1.88 -10.63
CA ASP A 216 6.30 1.07 -9.98
C ASP A 216 6.02 1.49 -8.54
N ILE A 217 4.75 1.38 -8.13
CA ILE A 217 4.30 1.42 -6.74
C ILE A 217 4.02 -0.03 -6.34
N ILE A 218 4.97 -0.63 -5.61
CA ILE A 218 4.92 -2.03 -5.20
C ILE A 218 4.07 -2.18 -3.95
N LEU A 219 3.10 -3.09 -3.99
CA LEU A 219 2.37 -3.57 -2.82
C LEU A 219 3.09 -4.78 -2.20
N ILE A 220 3.24 -4.76 -0.88
CA ILE A 220 3.52 -5.94 -0.05
C ILE A 220 2.80 -5.72 1.30
N HIS A 221 2.66 -6.75 2.12
CA HIS A 221 1.93 -6.66 3.39
C HIS A 221 2.81 -6.95 4.59
N ASP A 222 2.63 -6.17 5.65
CA ASP A 222 3.12 -6.49 6.99
C ASP A 222 2.15 -7.47 7.68
N GLN A 223 2.20 -8.74 7.31
CA GLN A 223 1.38 -9.80 7.92
C GLN A 223 2.25 -10.85 8.61
N GLU A 224 1.74 -11.44 9.70
CA GLU A 224 2.48 -12.44 10.48
C GLU A 224 2.77 -13.70 9.64
N HIS A 225 1.76 -14.23 8.94
CA HIS A 225 1.90 -15.48 8.17
C HIS A 225 2.87 -15.40 6.98
N THR A 226 3.12 -14.20 6.45
CA THR A 226 4.06 -13.97 5.34
C THR A 226 5.40 -13.40 5.80
N THR A 227 5.67 -13.29 7.11
CA THR A 227 6.87 -12.60 7.62
C THR A 227 8.19 -13.15 7.07
N ASN A 228 8.33 -14.48 6.95
CA ASN A 228 9.54 -15.07 6.36
C ASN A 228 9.63 -14.79 4.85
N LEU A 229 8.49 -14.80 4.16
CA LEU A 229 8.41 -14.53 2.73
C LEU A 229 8.70 -13.06 2.42
N PHE A 230 8.29 -12.13 3.27
CA PHE A 230 8.62 -10.71 3.17
C PHE A 230 10.13 -10.50 2.95
N PHE A 231 10.98 -11.09 3.79
CA PHE A 231 12.43 -10.94 3.66
C PHE A 231 12.97 -11.54 2.35
N LYS A 232 12.40 -12.65 1.89
CA LYS A 232 12.80 -13.28 0.61
C LYS A 232 12.39 -12.44 -0.59
N ILE A 233 11.20 -11.85 -0.57
CA ILE A 233 10.72 -10.93 -1.61
C ILE A 233 11.63 -9.71 -1.69
N ILE A 234 11.93 -9.06 -0.56
CA ILE A 234 12.82 -7.89 -0.56
C ILE A 234 14.22 -8.26 -1.06
N LYS A 235 14.78 -9.40 -0.65
CA LYS A 235 16.07 -9.89 -1.19
C LYS A 235 16.02 -10.08 -2.71
N LYS A 236 14.95 -10.67 -3.24
CA LYS A 236 14.78 -10.83 -4.68
C LYS A 236 14.74 -9.48 -5.41
N TYR A 237 14.07 -8.47 -4.86
CA TYR A 237 14.12 -7.12 -5.45
C TYR A 237 15.53 -6.53 -5.46
N ILE A 238 16.30 -6.73 -4.38
CA ILE A 238 17.71 -6.29 -4.29
C ILE A 238 18.55 -7.01 -5.35
N GLU A 239 18.43 -8.33 -5.48
CA GLU A 239 19.14 -9.15 -6.48
C GLU A 239 18.84 -8.70 -7.92
N LYS A 240 17.60 -8.26 -8.18
CA LYS A 240 17.18 -7.67 -9.47
C LYS A 240 17.71 -6.25 -9.70
N GLY A 241 18.35 -5.64 -8.70
CA GLY A 241 18.87 -4.28 -8.80
C GLY A 241 17.79 -3.21 -8.78
N ILE A 242 16.61 -3.49 -8.21
CA ILE A 242 15.55 -2.49 -8.04
C ILE A 242 16.05 -1.38 -7.11
N LYS A 243 15.99 -0.14 -7.58
CA LYS A 243 16.32 1.04 -6.77
C LYS A 243 15.06 1.58 -6.11
N PHE A 244 15.00 1.47 -4.79
CA PHE A 244 13.90 2.05 -4.01
C PHE A 244 14.13 3.53 -3.72
N ILE A 245 13.08 4.34 -3.87
CA ILE A 245 13.05 5.76 -3.52
C ILE A 245 11.73 6.11 -2.83
N LEU A 246 11.67 7.25 -2.13
CA LEU A 246 10.39 7.86 -1.73
C LEU A 246 9.85 8.76 -2.84
N PRO A 247 8.52 8.91 -2.96
CA PRO A 247 7.93 9.91 -3.85
C PRO A 247 8.11 11.31 -3.25
N GLU A 248 7.86 12.33 -4.05
CA GLU A 248 7.91 13.72 -3.58
C GLU A 248 6.60 14.05 -2.84
N PHE A 249 6.73 14.50 -1.59
CA PHE A 249 5.60 14.97 -0.78
C PHE A 249 5.41 16.47 -1.02
N ASN A 250 4.16 16.90 -1.22
CA ASN A 250 3.81 18.31 -1.42
C ASN A 250 3.68 19.06 -0.08
#